data_AF-A0A660NE16-F1
#
_entry.id   AF-A0A660NE16-F1
#
_cell.length_a   1.000
_cell.length_b   1.000
_cell.length_c   1.000
_cell.angle_alpha   90.00
_cell.angle_beta   90.00
_cell.angle_gamma   90.00
#
_symmetry.space_group_name_H-M   'P 1'
#
loop_
_entity.id
_entity.type
_entity.pdbx_description
1 polymer ?
#
loop_
_entity_poly.entity_id
_entity_poly.type
_entity_poly.pdbx_seq_one_letter_code
_entity_poly.pdbx_strand_id
1 'polypeptide(L)'
;MKSFLEVFPTLQMEHISRALLEHIQVEKVSANKEGSKMRIYVSSDILVEKRIIFDLEGIIKRQIFPTKKIQIKILENFRLSEQYTPKNLYDAYKESILLELREYSIAQYLILKKAEVVFVGERIMEFSVERTQLSEAIVPEFIRIVEKIFFERCGVDCELRPHYIAHIERKIQSKDENSRENGGDRVIKEKLGNGVDQEKRTEV
;
A
#
# COMPACT_ATOMS: atom_id res chain seq x y z
N MET A 1 -3.95 33.20 -3.26
CA MET A 1 -3.64 31.82 -3.69
C MET A 1 -3.79 31.79 -5.20
N LYS A 2 -2.94 31.03 -5.90
CA LYS A 2 -3.02 30.89 -7.37
C LYS A 2 -3.33 29.44 -7.70
N SER A 3 -4.10 29.20 -8.75
CA SER A 3 -4.33 27.84 -9.22
C SER A 3 -3.02 27.18 -9.63
N PHE A 4 -2.94 25.85 -9.54
CA PHE A 4 -1.77 25.11 -9.95
C PHE A 4 -1.40 25.41 -11.41
N LEU A 5 -2.41 25.52 -12.28
CA LEU A 5 -2.25 25.83 -13.70
C LEU A 5 -1.70 27.24 -13.95
N GLU A 6 -2.02 28.22 -13.10
CA GLU A 6 -1.44 29.57 -13.18
C GLU A 6 0.04 29.60 -12.76
N VAL A 7 0.41 28.80 -11.76
CA VAL A 7 1.80 28.73 -11.28
C VAL A 7 2.68 27.96 -12.26
N PHE A 8 2.12 26.97 -12.94
CA PHE A 8 2.82 26.11 -13.87
C PHE A 8 2.16 26.06 -15.26
N PRO A 9 2.05 27.20 -15.97
CA PRO A 9 1.24 27.31 -17.18
C PRO A 9 1.78 26.53 -18.38
N THR A 10 3.08 26.22 -18.39
CA THR A 10 3.75 25.50 -19.47
C THR A 10 3.92 24.01 -19.20
N LEU A 11 3.48 23.49 -18.06
CA LEU A 11 3.60 22.06 -17.76
C LEU A 11 2.62 21.26 -18.62
N GLN A 12 3.17 20.26 -19.30
CA GLN A 12 2.38 19.29 -20.06
C GLN A 12 1.96 18.14 -19.14
N MET A 13 0.65 17.95 -19.00
CA MET A 13 0.02 16.98 -18.09
C MET A 13 -0.66 15.87 -18.90
N GLU A 14 0.13 14.88 -19.32
CA GLU A 14 -0.33 13.86 -20.28
C GLU A 14 -1.38 12.90 -19.70
N HIS A 15 -1.36 12.66 -18.38
CA HIS A 15 -2.18 11.64 -17.72
C HIS A 15 -2.95 12.17 -16.51
N ILE A 16 -2.96 13.49 -16.30
CA ILE A 16 -3.64 14.12 -15.16
C ILE A 16 -4.73 15.03 -15.70
N SER A 17 -5.98 14.80 -15.28
CA SER A 17 -7.12 15.59 -15.70
C SER A 17 -6.92 17.06 -15.36
N ARG A 18 -7.13 17.95 -16.34
CA ARG A 18 -7.08 19.39 -16.11
C ARG A 18 -8.14 19.85 -15.11
N ALA A 19 -9.32 19.25 -15.14
CA ALA A 19 -10.40 19.54 -14.19
C ALA A 19 -9.96 19.25 -12.74
N LEU A 20 -9.22 18.16 -12.50
CA LEU A 20 -8.63 17.89 -11.18
C LEU A 20 -7.64 18.97 -10.76
N LEU A 21 -6.81 19.46 -11.68
CA LEU A 21 -5.80 20.48 -11.38
C LEU A 21 -6.39 21.86 -11.06
N GLU A 22 -7.61 22.15 -11.51
CA GLU A 22 -8.32 23.39 -11.19
C GLU A 22 -8.68 23.49 -9.70
N HIS A 23 -8.89 22.34 -9.06
CA HIS A 23 -9.12 22.24 -7.61
C HIS A 23 -7.86 22.48 -6.78
N ILE A 24 -6.66 22.32 -7.37
CA ILE A 24 -5.39 22.45 -6.67
C ILE A 24 -4.93 23.91 -6.69
N GLN A 25 -4.72 24.48 -5.50
CA GLN A 25 -4.23 25.83 -5.28
C GLN A 25 -2.83 25.79 -4.68
N VAL A 26 -1.91 26.58 -5.22
CA VAL A 26 -0.56 26.73 -4.65
C VAL A 26 -0.58 27.82 -3.60
N GLU A 27 -0.22 27.45 -2.38
CA GLU A 27 -0.16 28.34 -1.23
C GLU A 27 1.22 28.97 -1.10
N LYS A 28 2.26 28.16 -1.27
CA LYS A 28 3.65 28.58 -1.09
C LYS A 28 4.60 27.72 -1.89
N VAL A 29 5.60 28.34 -2.51
CA VAL A 29 6.77 27.65 -3.05
C VAL A 29 7.99 28.09 -2.25
N SER A 30 8.81 27.14 -1.85
CA SER A 30 10.04 27.42 -1.11
C SER A 30 11.16 26.49 -1.55
N ALA A 31 12.39 26.98 -1.46
CA ALA A 31 13.59 26.16 -1.66
C ALA A 31 14.49 26.25 -0.43
N ASN A 32 15.28 25.21 -0.16
CA ASN A 32 16.37 25.33 0.81
C ASN A 32 17.47 26.26 0.27
N LYS A 33 18.36 26.72 1.16
CA LYS A 33 19.44 27.67 0.81
C LYS A 33 20.31 27.18 -0.35
N GLU A 34 20.57 25.88 -0.42
CA GLU A 34 21.39 25.24 -1.46
C GLU A 34 20.67 25.04 -2.80
N GLY A 35 19.35 25.23 -2.84
CA GLY A 35 18.53 24.96 -4.03
C GLY A 35 18.43 23.47 -4.40
N SER A 36 18.85 22.56 -3.51
CA SER A 36 18.78 21.11 -3.70
C SER A 36 17.42 20.50 -3.35
N LYS A 37 16.53 21.25 -2.69
CA LYS A 37 15.16 20.84 -2.37
C LYS A 37 14.17 21.97 -2.53
N MET A 38 13.11 21.71 -3.30
CA MET A 38 11.96 22.60 -3.46
C MET A 38 10.72 21.96 -2.81
N ARG A 39 10.02 22.74 -2.00
CA ARG A 39 8.72 22.39 -1.40
C ARG A 39 7.63 23.27 -1.97
N ILE A 40 6.58 22.65 -2.47
CA ILE A 40 5.39 23.30 -3.02
C ILE A 40 4.23 22.92 -2.11
N TYR A 41 3.72 23.87 -1.36
CA TYR A 41 2.57 23.69 -0.49
C TYR A 41 1.32 23.95 -1.32
N VAL A 42 0.44 22.95 -1.34
CA VAL A 42 -0.81 23.02 -2.10
C VAL A 42 -1.99 22.73 -1.20
N SER A 43 -3.13 23.30 -1.54
CA SER A 43 -4.41 22.91 -0.99
C SER A 43 -5.41 22.54 -2.07
N SER A 44 -6.35 21.68 -1.75
CA SER A 44 -7.45 21.27 -2.65
C SER A 44 -8.76 21.18 -1.88
N ASP A 45 -9.88 21.47 -2.53
CA ASP A 45 -11.24 21.28 -1.99
C ASP A 45 -11.76 19.85 -2.18
N ILE A 46 -11.06 19.04 -2.99
CA ILE A 46 -11.30 17.60 -3.16
C ILE A 46 -10.07 16.77 -2.78
N LEU A 47 -10.29 15.49 -2.47
CA LEU A 47 -9.21 14.52 -2.32
C LEU A 47 -8.44 14.37 -3.64
N VAL A 48 -7.11 14.44 -3.56
CA VAL A 48 -6.21 14.19 -4.69
C VAL A 48 -5.38 12.97 -4.36
N GLU A 49 -5.49 11.90 -5.16
CA GLU A 49 -4.73 10.67 -4.92
C GLU A 49 -3.22 10.94 -4.82
N LYS A 50 -2.55 10.25 -3.88
CA LYS A 50 -1.12 10.43 -3.65
C LYS A 50 -0.27 10.13 -4.88
N ARG A 51 -0.71 9.20 -5.72
CA ARG A 51 -0.05 8.88 -7.00
C ARG A 51 0.04 10.11 -7.90
N ILE A 52 -1.04 10.90 -7.98
CA ILE A 52 -1.10 12.11 -8.78
C ILE A 52 -0.12 13.16 -8.23
N ILE A 53 -0.02 13.29 -6.90
CA ILE A 53 0.96 14.17 -6.26
C ILE A 53 2.40 13.78 -6.64
N PHE A 54 2.74 12.49 -6.61
CA PHE A 54 4.06 12.00 -7.04
C PHE A 54 4.30 12.19 -8.54
N ASP A 55 3.29 11.99 -9.37
CA ASP A 55 3.38 12.24 -10.80
C ASP A 55 3.66 13.72 -11.08
N LEU A 56 2.99 14.64 -10.38
CA LEU A 56 3.24 16.08 -10.46
C LEU A 56 4.66 16.45 -10.03
N GLU A 57 5.16 15.90 -8.91
CA GLU A 57 6.56 16.09 -8.49
C GLU A 57 7.55 15.68 -9.60
N GLY A 58 7.31 14.50 -10.20
CA GLY A 58 8.12 13.97 -11.29
C GLY A 58 8.04 14.83 -12.55
N ILE A 59 6.85 15.28 -12.94
CA ILE A 59 6.62 16.15 -14.10
C ILE A 59 7.35 17.48 -13.92
N ILE A 60 7.19 18.15 -12.77
CA ILE A 60 7.89 19.39 -12.45
C ILE A 60 9.40 19.19 -12.53
N LYS A 61 9.91 18.10 -11.93
CA LYS A 61 11.34 17.79 -11.96
C LYS A 61 11.85 17.61 -13.39
N ARG A 62 11.13 16.85 -14.23
CA ARG A 62 11.54 16.52 -15.59
C ARG A 62 11.46 17.71 -16.54
N GLN A 63 10.37 18.48 -16.49
CA GLN A 63 10.13 19.55 -17.46
C GLN A 63 10.76 20.89 -17.06
N ILE A 64 10.73 21.26 -15.76
CA ILE A 64 11.23 22.57 -15.30
C ILE A 64 12.69 22.49 -14.85
N PHE A 65 13.10 21.37 -14.27
CA PHE A 65 14.43 21.19 -13.70
C PHE A 65 15.18 19.97 -14.25
N PRO A 66 15.23 19.75 -15.57
CA PRO A 66 15.76 18.50 -16.16
C PRO A 66 17.17 18.18 -15.70
N THR A 67 18.06 19.18 -15.66
CA THR A 67 19.49 19.01 -15.38
C THR A 67 19.88 19.27 -13.92
N LYS A 68 19.03 19.94 -13.13
CA LYS A 68 19.36 20.29 -11.74
C LYS A 68 19.20 19.09 -10.82
N LYS A 69 20.18 18.84 -9.95
CA LYS A 69 20.05 17.88 -8.84
C LYS A 69 19.19 18.48 -7.72
N ILE A 70 17.89 18.59 -7.99
CA ILE A 70 16.89 19.12 -7.08
C ILE A 70 15.83 18.07 -6.77
N GLN A 71 15.43 17.95 -5.51
CA GLN A 71 14.26 17.19 -5.09
C GLN A 71 13.03 18.09 -5.08
N ILE A 72 11.99 17.70 -5.81
CA ILE A 72 10.68 18.36 -5.76
C ILE A 72 9.80 17.59 -4.77
N LYS A 73 9.17 18.32 -3.84
CA LYS A 73 8.19 17.77 -2.92
C LYS A 73 6.94 18.64 -2.87
N ILE A 74 5.79 18.04 -3.11
CA ILE A 74 4.49 18.67 -2.91
C ILE A 74 3.99 18.28 -1.52
N LEU A 75 3.50 19.27 -0.77
CA LEU A 75 2.86 19.08 0.53
C LEU A 75 1.40 19.50 0.38
N GLU A 76 0.54 18.51 0.30
CA GLU A 76 -0.89 18.69 0.11
C GLU A 76 -1.64 18.82 1.44
N ASN A 77 -2.67 19.68 1.42
CA ASN A 77 -3.69 19.81 2.45
C ASN A 77 -5.08 19.85 1.79
N PHE A 78 -6.11 19.34 2.43
CA PHE A 78 -7.46 19.25 1.87
C PHE A 78 -8.47 20.02 2.72
N ARG A 79 -9.21 20.92 2.09
CA ARG A 79 -10.36 21.63 2.66
C ARG A 79 -11.63 20.87 2.30
N LEU A 80 -11.77 19.68 2.88
CA LEU A 80 -12.87 18.77 2.58
C LEU A 80 -14.17 19.24 3.23
N SER A 81 -15.29 18.75 2.71
CA SER A 81 -16.60 18.91 3.35
C SER A 81 -16.62 18.25 4.73
N GLU A 82 -17.36 18.84 5.68
CA GLU A 82 -17.63 18.28 7.01
C GLU A 82 -18.34 16.91 6.98
N GLN A 83 -18.83 16.48 5.81
CA GLN A 83 -19.43 15.16 5.63
C GLN A 83 -18.43 14.00 5.65
N TYR A 84 -17.13 14.28 5.59
CA TYR A 84 -16.12 13.24 5.72
C TYR A 84 -16.06 12.73 7.17
N THR A 85 -16.33 11.44 7.32
CA THR A 85 -16.09 10.67 8.53
C THR A 85 -14.78 9.91 8.39
N PRO A 86 -14.18 9.41 9.49
CA PRO A 86 -13.00 8.57 9.38
C PRO A 86 -13.20 7.37 8.44
N LYS A 87 -14.39 6.76 8.47
CA LYS A 87 -14.71 5.61 7.62
C LYS A 87 -14.70 5.96 6.13
N ASN A 88 -15.46 6.97 5.71
CA ASN A 88 -15.56 7.28 4.28
C ASN A 88 -14.26 7.91 3.74
N LEU A 89 -13.50 8.63 4.56
CA LEU A 89 -12.17 9.11 4.21
C LEU A 89 -11.21 7.93 4.00
N TYR A 90 -11.21 6.97 4.93
CA TYR A 90 -10.39 5.77 4.80
C TYR A 90 -10.77 4.99 3.53
N ASP A 91 -12.05 4.72 3.30
CA ASP A 91 -12.52 3.97 2.14
C ASP A 91 -12.11 4.65 0.81
N ALA A 92 -12.19 5.98 0.75
CA ALA A 92 -11.82 6.75 -0.44
C ALA A 92 -10.30 6.93 -0.62
N TYR A 93 -9.52 6.92 0.46
CA TYR A 93 -8.12 7.38 0.44
C TYR A 93 -7.10 6.34 0.92
N LYS A 94 -7.53 5.12 1.28
CA LYS A 94 -6.67 4.03 1.76
C LYS A 94 -5.47 3.74 0.86
N GLU A 95 -5.68 3.67 -0.45
CA GLU A 95 -4.58 3.35 -1.38
C GLU A 95 -3.51 4.47 -1.41
N SER A 96 -3.94 5.73 -1.24
CA SER A 96 -3.03 6.87 -1.10
C SER A 96 -2.23 6.80 0.20
N ILE A 97 -2.88 6.43 1.31
CA ILE A 97 -2.22 6.21 2.60
C ILE A 97 -1.21 5.07 2.50
N LEU A 98 -1.59 3.94 1.90
CA LEU A 98 -0.71 2.79 1.68
C LEU A 98 0.51 3.17 0.84
N LEU A 99 0.31 3.93 -0.23
CA LEU A 99 1.41 4.38 -1.09
C LEU A 99 2.40 5.24 -0.30
N GLU A 100 1.91 6.17 0.52
CA GLU A 100 2.75 7.03 1.36
C GLU A 100 3.48 6.25 2.46
N LEU A 101 2.80 5.34 3.15
CA LEU A 101 3.43 4.46 4.14
C LEU A 101 4.54 3.61 3.53
N ARG A 102 4.39 3.16 2.28
CA ARG A 102 5.44 2.38 1.60
C ARG A 102 6.72 3.19 1.39
N GLU A 103 6.60 4.48 1.07
CA GLU A 103 7.74 5.39 0.93
C GLU A 103 8.42 5.67 2.28
N TYR A 104 7.67 5.65 3.39
CA TYR A 104 8.22 5.80 4.74
C TYR A 104 8.88 4.51 5.25
N SER A 105 8.16 3.39 5.19
CA SER A 105 8.60 2.09 5.68
C SER A 105 7.72 0.96 5.14
N ILE A 106 8.34 -0.03 4.50
CA ILE A 106 7.66 -1.26 4.06
C ILE A 106 6.90 -1.92 5.22
N ALA A 107 7.46 -1.88 6.43
CA ALA A 107 6.82 -2.48 7.60
C ALA A 107 5.52 -1.76 7.98
N GLN A 108 5.48 -0.41 7.92
CA GLN A 108 4.25 0.36 8.17
C GLN A 108 3.19 0.11 7.10
N TYR A 109 3.61 0.04 5.83
CA TYR A 109 2.73 -0.38 4.73
C TYR A 109 2.11 -1.76 5.00
N LEU A 110 2.92 -2.73 5.46
CA LEU A 110 2.44 -4.09 5.72
C LEU A 110 1.48 -4.16 6.91
N ILE A 111 1.66 -3.34 7.94
CA ILE A 111 0.70 -3.23 9.06
C ILE A 111 -0.67 -2.88 8.50
N LEU A 112 -0.80 -1.77 7.77
CA LEU A 112 -2.12 -1.34 7.26
C LEU A 112 -2.66 -2.28 6.18
N LYS A 113 -1.80 -2.87 5.35
CA LYS A 113 -2.23 -3.75 4.26
C LYS A 113 -2.83 -5.05 4.78
N LYS A 114 -2.34 -5.57 5.91
CA LYS A 114 -2.80 -6.82 6.53
C LYS A 114 -3.86 -6.61 7.61
N ALA A 115 -3.95 -5.41 8.17
CA ALA A 115 -4.89 -5.11 9.23
C ALA A 115 -6.33 -5.34 8.78
N GLU A 116 -7.08 -6.00 9.64
CA GLU A 116 -8.53 -5.88 9.68
C GLU A 116 -8.86 -4.55 10.35
N VAL A 117 -9.69 -3.75 9.71
CA VAL A 117 -10.02 -2.40 10.16
C VAL A 117 -11.52 -2.33 10.45
N VAL A 118 -11.85 -1.79 11.62
CA VAL A 118 -13.23 -1.49 12.01
C VAL A 118 -13.31 -0.08 12.55
N PHE A 119 -14.47 0.56 12.35
CA PHE A 119 -14.73 1.90 12.85
C PHE A 119 -15.74 1.81 13.99
N VAL A 120 -15.38 2.37 15.14
CA VAL A 120 -16.19 2.34 16.36
C VAL A 120 -16.63 3.76 16.69
N GLY A 121 -17.94 3.97 16.73
CA GLY A 121 -18.50 5.32 16.88
C GLY A 121 -18.08 6.24 15.71
N GLU A 122 -17.89 7.52 16.01
CA GLU A 122 -17.67 8.54 14.97
C GLU A 122 -16.18 8.83 14.70
N ARG A 123 -15.28 8.47 15.62
CA ARG A 123 -13.91 9.00 15.64
C ARG A 123 -12.82 7.96 15.88
N ILE A 124 -13.17 6.68 16.07
CA ILE A 124 -12.17 5.65 16.41
C ILE A 124 -12.03 4.68 15.24
N MET A 125 -10.79 4.50 14.79
CA MET A 125 -10.39 3.46 13.87
C MET A 125 -9.59 2.41 14.64
N GLU A 126 -10.16 1.22 14.79
CA GLU A 126 -9.43 0.07 15.35
C GLU A 126 -8.82 -0.74 14.21
N PHE A 127 -7.60 -1.25 14.43
CA PHE A 127 -6.90 -2.06 13.44
C PHE A 127 -6.19 -3.24 14.08
N SER A 128 -6.24 -4.41 13.44
CA SER A 128 -5.52 -5.59 13.92
C SER A 128 -4.03 -5.53 13.57
N VAL A 129 -3.20 -6.03 14.47
CA VAL A 129 -1.75 -6.14 14.27
C VAL A 129 -1.21 -7.38 14.98
N GLU A 130 -0.40 -8.18 14.28
CA GLU A 130 0.27 -9.35 14.88
C GLU A 130 1.27 -8.88 15.95
N ARG A 131 1.15 -9.41 17.17
CA ARG A 131 2.04 -9.06 18.28
C ARG A 131 3.42 -9.66 18.09
N THR A 132 4.37 -8.80 17.74
CA THR A 132 5.80 -9.08 17.67
C THR A 132 6.59 -7.89 18.23
N GLN A 133 7.82 -8.10 18.70
CA GLN A 133 8.68 -6.99 19.18
C GLN A 133 8.83 -5.89 18.11
N LEU A 134 8.96 -6.28 16.84
CA LEU A 134 9.04 -5.36 15.71
C LEU A 134 7.77 -4.53 15.56
N SER A 135 6.59 -5.16 15.61
CA SER A 135 5.32 -4.44 15.50
C SER A 135 5.11 -3.45 16.64
N GLU A 136 5.44 -3.83 17.88
CA GLU A 136 5.27 -2.96 19.06
C GLU A 136 6.15 -1.71 18.96
N ALA A 137 7.34 -1.83 18.36
CA ALA A 137 8.23 -0.69 18.11
C ALA A 137 7.75 0.24 16.98
N ILE A 138 7.07 -0.28 15.96
CA ILE A 138 6.68 0.47 14.76
C ILE A 138 5.30 1.11 14.88
N VAL A 139 4.37 0.47 15.60
CA VAL A 139 2.97 0.90 15.72
C VAL A 139 2.82 2.36 16.18
N PRO A 140 3.58 2.88 17.17
CA PRO A 140 3.43 4.28 17.59
C PRO A 140 3.68 5.28 16.47
N GLU A 141 4.72 5.06 15.66
CA GLU A 141 5.03 5.94 14.53
C GLU A 141 4.04 5.76 13.38
N PHE A 142 3.55 4.54 13.15
CA PHE A 142 2.48 4.27 12.20
C PHE A 142 1.20 5.05 12.56
N ILE A 143 0.77 4.98 13.82
CA ILE A 143 -0.40 5.73 14.33
C ILE A 143 -0.19 7.22 14.09
N ARG A 144 0.97 7.76 14.49
CA ARG A 144 1.30 9.18 14.30
C ARG A 144 1.20 9.61 12.84
N ILE A 145 1.68 8.81 11.89
CA ILE A 145 1.61 9.17 10.46
C ILE A 145 0.17 9.18 9.99
N VAL A 146 -0.61 8.14 10.28
CA VAL A 146 -1.99 8.03 9.78
C VAL A 146 -2.89 9.08 10.43
N GLU A 147 -2.79 9.32 11.73
CA GLU A 147 -3.54 10.38 12.41
C GLU A 147 -3.23 11.76 11.85
N LYS A 148 -1.97 12.05 11.50
CA LYS A 148 -1.61 13.31 10.83
C LYS A 148 -2.21 13.42 9.44
N ILE A 149 -2.35 12.32 8.70
CA ILE A 149 -3.05 12.35 7.41
C ILE A 149 -4.53 12.68 7.62
N PHE A 150 -5.19 12.02 8.57
CA PHE A 150 -6.60 12.28 8.86
C PHE A 150 -6.80 13.71 9.35
N PHE A 151 -6.07 14.13 10.37
CA PHE A 151 -6.29 15.40 11.04
C PHE A 151 -5.64 16.57 10.31
N GLU A 152 -4.31 16.58 10.16
CA GLU A 152 -3.60 17.76 9.63
C GLU A 152 -3.83 17.96 8.13
N ARG A 153 -3.97 16.88 7.35
CA ARG A 153 -4.16 16.95 5.89
C ARG A 153 -5.62 16.93 5.48
N CYS A 154 -6.47 16.14 6.13
CA CYS A 154 -7.87 16.00 5.70
C CYS A 154 -8.88 16.74 6.59
N GLY A 155 -8.45 17.27 7.74
CA GLY A 155 -9.34 17.93 8.70
C GLY A 155 -10.32 17.00 9.40
N VAL A 156 -10.07 15.68 9.36
CA VAL A 156 -10.93 14.64 9.95
C VAL A 156 -10.28 14.13 11.22
N ASP A 157 -11.00 14.25 12.33
CA ASP A 157 -10.52 13.78 13.62
C ASP A 157 -10.71 12.25 13.74
N CYS A 158 -9.60 11.52 13.92
CA CYS A 158 -9.61 10.07 14.01
C CYS A 158 -8.51 9.61 14.98
N GLU A 159 -8.92 8.91 16.04
CA GLU A 159 -8.03 8.22 16.97
C GLU A 159 -7.79 6.79 16.46
N LEU A 160 -6.54 6.39 16.33
CA LEU A 160 -6.17 5.03 15.92
C LEU A 160 -5.87 4.15 17.13
N ARG A 161 -6.55 3.00 17.23
CA ARG A 161 -6.35 2.05 18.33
C ARG A 161 -5.88 0.68 17.80
N PRO A 162 -4.68 0.22 18.19
CA PRO A 162 -4.20 -1.09 17.79
C PRO A 162 -4.88 -2.20 18.61
N HIS A 163 -5.35 -3.24 17.94
CA HIS A 163 -5.75 -4.50 18.54
C HIS A 163 -4.69 -5.58 18.23
N TYR A 164 -3.86 -5.89 19.23
CA TYR A 164 -2.80 -6.87 19.08
C TYR A 164 -3.34 -8.30 19.12
N ILE A 165 -3.18 -9.02 18.01
CA ILE A 165 -3.54 -10.44 17.88
C ILE A 165 -2.31 -11.32 18.03
N ALA A 166 -2.50 -12.57 18.49
CA ALA A 166 -1.41 -13.53 18.61
C ALA A 166 -0.73 -13.73 17.24
N HIS A 167 0.61 -13.80 17.23
CA HIS A 167 1.34 -14.12 16.02
C HIS A 167 1.06 -15.57 15.63
N ILE A 168 0.31 -15.76 14.54
CA ILE A 168 0.10 -17.10 13.97
C ILE A 168 1.30 -17.40 13.08
N GLU A 169 2.19 -18.26 13.55
CA GLU A 169 3.20 -18.87 12.68
C GLU A 169 2.48 -19.64 11.56
N ARG A 170 2.37 -19.03 10.39
CA ARG A 170 2.04 -19.79 9.19
C ARG A 170 3.24 -20.66 8.90
N LYS A 171 3.18 -21.94 9.29
CA LYS A 171 4.06 -22.98 8.74
C LYS A 171 4.06 -22.79 7.24
N ILE A 172 5.20 -22.35 6.70
CA ILE A 172 5.49 -22.47 5.28
C ILE A 172 5.37 -23.97 5.03
N GLN A 173 4.33 -24.40 4.34
CA GLN A 173 4.37 -25.70 3.66
C GLN A 173 5.47 -25.57 2.63
N SER A 174 6.69 -25.91 3.04
CA SER A 174 7.75 -26.28 2.13
C SER A 174 7.17 -27.38 1.25
N LYS A 175 6.93 -27.06 -0.02
CA LYS A 175 6.97 -28.06 -1.08
C LYS A 175 8.37 -28.65 -1.02
N ASP A 176 8.54 -29.72 -0.24
CA ASP A 176 9.64 -30.68 -0.28
C ASP A 176 9.45 -31.67 0.88
N GLU A 177 8.42 -32.52 0.79
CA GLU A 177 8.35 -33.80 1.51
C GLU A 177 7.19 -34.63 0.95
N ASN A 178 7.34 -35.09 -0.30
CA ASN A 178 6.69 -36.34 -0.72
C ASN A 178 7.71 -37.26 -1.41
N SER A 179 8.93 -37.24 -0.89
CA SER A 179 9.97 -38.24 -1.15
C SER A 179 10.12 -39.10 0.09
N ARG A 180 9.10 -39.92 0.38
CA ARG A 180 9.14 -41.16 1.20
C ARG A 180 7.71 -41.66 1.48
N GLU A 181 7.00 -42.07 0.43
CA GLU A 181 6.02 -43.17 0.50
C GLU A 181 5.60 -43.52 -0.93
N ASN A 182 6.44 -44.32 -1.58
CA ASN A 182 6.10 -45.36 -2.55
C ASN A 182 7.41 -45.87 -3.15
N GLY A 183 8.18 -46.56 -2.31
CA GLY A 183 9.17 -47.50 -2.83
C GLY A 183 8.42 -48.68 -3.45
N GLY A 184 8.67 -48.93 -4.73
CA GLY A 184 8.31 -50.18 -5.38
C GLY A 184 7.28 -50.07 -6.49
N ASP A 185 7.60 -49.35 -7.56
CA ASP A 185 7.01 -49.64 -8.88
C ASP A 185 8.08 -49.62 -9.97
N ARG A 186 8.94 -50.64 -9.89
CA ARG A 186 9.56 -51.28 -11.05
C ARG A 186 9.83 -52.73 -10.71
N VAL A 187 9.11 -53.60 -11.43
CA VAL A 187 9.36 -55.04 -11.61
C VAL A 187 8.93 -55.94 -10.44
N ILE A 188 7.72 -56.50 -10.54
CA ILE A 188 7.39 -57.94 -10.69
C ILE A 188 5.87 -58.05 -10.40
N LYS A 189 5.05 -57.74 -11.41
CA LYS A 189 3.73 -58.36 -11.56
C LYS A 189 3.81 -59.25 -12.79
N GLU A 190 4.62 -60.29 -12.65
CA GLU A 190 4.47 -61.51 -13.42
C GLU A 190 4.08 -62.60 -12.43
N LYS A 191 3.03 -63.34 -12.80
CA LYS A 191 2.50 -64.54 -12.15
C LYS A 191 1.58 -64.27 -10.95
N LEU A 192 0.32 -64.00 -11.27
CA LEU A 192 -0.81 -64.88 -10.92
C LEU A 192 -2.12 -64.30 -11.49
N GLY A 193 -2.69 -65.01 -12.48
CA GLY A 193 -4.10 -64.87 -12.85
C GLY A 193 -4.40 -64.26 -14.22
N ASN A 194 -4.03 -64.93 -15.31
CA ASN A 194 -5.01 -65.40 -16.32
C ASN A 194 -4.30 -66.04 -17.52
N GLY A 195 -4.53 -67.35 -17.66
CA GLY A 195 -4.05 -68.18 -18.75
C GLY A 195 -4.55 -69.60 -18.52
N VAL A 196 -5.87 -69.79 -18.60
CA VAL A 196 -6.45 -71.10 -18.89
C VAL A 196 -6.24 -71.30 -20.39
N ASP A 197 -5.34 -72.21 -20.77
CA ASP A 197 -5.69 -73.30 -21.69
C ASP A 197 -4.49 -74.24 -21.96
N GLN A 198 -4.81 -75.54 -21.92
CA GLN A 198 -4.15 -76.66 -22.61
C GLN A 198 -2.71 -77.02 -22.17
N GLU A 199 -2.29 -78.26 -22.00
CA GLU A 199 -2.84 -79.58 -22.28
C GLU A 199 -1.87 -80.60 -21.63
N LYS A 200 -2.43 -81.70 -21.12
CA LYS A 200 -1.88 -83.08 -21.21
C LYS A 200 -0.62 -83.52 -20.42
N ARG A 201 -0.84 -84.70 -19.81
CA ARG A 201 0.06 -85.88 -19.69
C ARG A 201 1.14 -85.80 -18.60
N THR A 202 1.41 -86.80 -17.77
CA THR A 202 0.90 -88.16 -17.57
C THR A 202 1.37 -88.61 -16.18
N GLU A 203 0.61 -89.54 -15.61
CA GLU A 203 0.87 -90.43 -14.46
C GLU A 203 2.33 -90.90 -14.30
N VAL A 204 2.81 -91.04 -13.06
CA VAL A 204 2.96 -92.33 -12.33
C VAL A 204 2.89 -92.06 -10.83
#